data_AF-A0A7C3NGR0-F1
#
_entry.id   AF-A0A7C3NGR0-F1
#
_cell.length_a   1.000
_cell.length_b   1.000
_cell.length_c   1.000
_cell.angle_alpha   90.00
_cell.angle_beta   90.00
_cell.angle_gamma   90.00
#
_symmetry.space_group_name_H-M   'P 1'
#
loop_
_entity.id
_entity.type
_entity.pdbx_description
1 polymer ?
#
loop_
_entity_poly.entity_id
_entity_poly.type
_entity_poly.pdbx_seq_one_letter_code
_entity_poly.pdbx_strand_id
1 'polypeptide(L)'
;MALCAPVEPARAEELVCGTISANTTWVSSTVYVIDCKVVISVGVTLTLQAGVVVKFKSQTHLEIKGNLLSQGTALNRVVFTALEDDLHGGDTNGDGSATTPSPGSWNGIHLLNSAAALQYSIVLYATNGVNVGDGISSDISHNVFRHNQAGINVANALPAIHHNDFEANTSYAILKMSPPLVSAEDNYWGAPTGPYHPLSNPHGEGDPVSDYVDFQPYLLMTADKPVRSQVYLPQLQVALP
;
A
#
# COMPACT_ATOMS: atom_id res chain seq x y z
N MET A 1 -27.49 24.67 -21.56
CA MET A 1 -27.80 23.25 -21.32
C MET A 1 -26.59 22.64 -20.65
N ALA A 2 -26.64 22.43 -19.33
CA ALA A 2 -25.60 21.70 -18.63
C ALA A 2 -25.81 20.21 -18.93
N LEU A 3 -24.86 19.59 -19.64
CA LEU A 3 -24.81 18.15 -19.80
C LEU A 3 -24.46 17.57 -18.44
N CYS A 4 -25.41 16.89 -17.80
CA CYS A 4 -25.15 16.08 -16.62
C CYS A 4 -24.20 14.95 -17.06
N ALA A 5 -23.02 14.85 -16.45
CA ALA A 5 -22.15 13.70 -16.65
C ALA A 5 -22.92 12.43 -16.23
N PRO A 6 -22.75 11.30 -16.94
CA PRO A 6 -23.36 10.05 -16.52
C PRO A 6 -22.82 9.69 -15.13
N VAL A 7 -23.73 9.59 -14.15
CA VAL A 7 -23.43 9.01 -12.84
C VAL A 7 -23.10 7.54 -13.10
N GLU A 8 -21.88 7.12 -12.80
CA GLU A 8 -21.51 5.70 -12.85
C GLU A 8 -22.49 4.92 -11.95
N PRO A 9 -23.06 3.80 -12.42
CA PRO A 9 -24.02 3.05 -11.61
C PRO A 9 -23.38 2.67 -10.27
N ALA A 10 -24.10 2.91 -9.18
CA ALA A 10 -23.64 2.59 -7.84
C ALA A 10 -23.20 1.12 -7.78
N ARG A 11 -21.96 0.88 -7.33
CA ARG A 11 -21.44 -0.47 -7.09
C ARG A 11 -22.26 -1.13 -5.99
N ALA A 12 -22.40 -2.44 -6.04
CA ALA A 12 -22.93 -3.18 -4.88
C ALA A 12 -21.99 -2.99 -3.69
N GLU A 13 -22.53 -3.01 -2.47
CA GLU A 13 -21.73 -2.98 -1.24
C GLU A 13 -21.86 -4.31 -0.51
N GLU A 14 -20.73 -4.87 -0.06
CA GLU A 14 -20.69 -6.11 0.70
C GLU A 14 -19.93 -5.92 2.01
N LEU A 15 -20.60 -6.11 3.14
CA LEU A 15 -19.96 -6.12 4.45
C LEU A 15 -19.23 -7.46 4.66
N VAL A 16 -17.94 -7.40 4.98
CA VAL A 16 -17.10 -8.57 5.23
C VAL A 16 -16.59 -8.54 6.67
N CYS A 17 -16.77 -9.66 7.37
CA CYS A 17 -16.30 -9.85 8.74
C CYS A 17 -15.96 -11.34 9.00
N GLY A 18 -14.97 -11.60 9.84
CA GLY A 18 -14.62 -12.95 10.29
C GLY A 18 -13.61 -13.66 9.39
N THR A 19 -13.80 -14.95 9.15
CA THR A 19 -12.80 -15.78 8.48
C THR A 19 -13.23 -16.15 7.06
N ILE A 20 -12.35 -15.91 6.09
CA ILE A 20 -12.47 -16.46 4.73
C ILE A 20 -11.80 -17.84 4.73
N SER A 21 -12.65 -18.88 4.78
CA SER A 21 -12.25 -20.29 4.95
C SER A 21 -12.26 -21.11 3.65
N ALA A 22 -12.65 -20.49 2.53
CA ALA A 22 -12.62 -21.09 1.20
C ALA A 22 -12.09 -20.07 0.20
N ASN A 23 -11.54 -20.55 -0.92
CA ASN A 23 -11.03 -19.67 -1.97
C ASN A 23 -12.16 -18.75 -2.46
N THR A 24 -11.88 -17.44 -2.44
CA THR A 24 -12.86 -16.40 -2.74
C THR A 24 -12.28 -15.44 -3.76
N THR A 25 -13.13 -14.96 -4.68
CA THR A 25 -12.77 -13.92 -5.64
C THR A 25 -13.65 -12.71 -5.40
N TRP A 26 -13.02 -11.54 -5.24
CA TRP A 26 -13.67 -10.25 -5.17
C TRP A 26 -13.63 -9.57 -6.53
N VAL A 27 -14.76 -8.97 -6.93
CA VAL A 27 -15.00 -8.42 -8.26
C VAL A 27 -15.18 -6.90 -8.23
N SER A 28 -14.81 -6.21 -9.31
CA SER A 28 -14.82 -4.75 -9.36
C SER A 28 -16.21 -4.10 -9.42
N SER A 29 -17.28 -4.87 -9.60
CA SER A 29 -18.66 -4.35 -9.50
C SER A 29 -19.13 -4.15 -8.05
N THR A 30 -18.34 -4.62 -7.07
CA THR A 30 -18.69 -4.59 -5.64
C THR A 30 -17.61 -3.83 -4.86
N VAL A 31 -18.02 -2.95 -3.95
CA VAL A 31 -17.17 -2.38 -2.90
C VAL A 31 -17.26 -3.29 -1.68
N TYR A 32 -16.11 -3.76 -1.20
CA TYR A 32 -16.04 -4.65 -0.03
C TYR A 32 -15.70 -3.82 1.20
N VAL A 33 -16.60 -3.80 2.18
CA VAL A 33 -16.44 -3.03 3.42
C VAL A 33 -16.07 -3.97 4.56
N ILE A 34 -14.84 -3.84 5.06
CA ILE A 34 -14.31 -4.59 6.19
C ILE A 34 -14.89 -4.00 7.49
N ASP A 35 -15.87 -4.70 8.04
CA ASP A 35 -16.65 -4.27 9.22
C ASP A 35 -16.04 -4.76 10.55
N CYS A 36 -15.16 -5.76 10.48
CA CYS A 36 -14.40 -6.26 11.62
C CYS A 36 -13.05 -6.82 11.13
N LYS A 37 -12.26 -7.41 12.03
CA LYS A 37 -11.07 -8.15 11.60
C LYS A 37 -11.46 -9.27 10.61
N VAL A 38 -10.85 -9.26 9.42
CA VAL A 38 -11.00 -10.34 8.44
C VAL A 38 -9.72 -11.17 8.36
N VAL A 39 -9.85 -12.49 8.43
CA VAL A 39 -8.72 -13.43 8.38
C VAL A 39 -8.82 -14.30 7.13
N ILE A 40 -7.77 -14.33 6.31
CA ILE A 40 -7.64 -15.31 5.22
C ILE A 40 -6.95 -16.55 5.79
N SER A 41 -7.67 -17.68 5.86
CA SER A 41 -7.16 -18.91 6.46
C SER A 41 -5.94 -19.49 5.72
N VAL A 42 -5.11 -20.25 6.44
CA VAL A 42 -4.00 -20.99 5.84
C VAL A 42 -4.51 -21.91 4.72
N GLY A 43 -3.81 -21.91 3.57
CA GLY A 43 -4.19 -22.69 2.39
C GLY A 43 -5.33 -22.10 1.56
N VAL A 44 -5.94 -21.01 2.01
CA VAL A 44 -7.00 -20.28 1.29
C VAL A 44 -6.41 -19.12 0.52
N THR A 45 -6.94 -18.86 -0.68
CA THR A 45 -6.57 -17.72 -1.51
C THR A 45 -7.75 -16.75 -1.64
N LEU A 46 -7.52 -15.49 -1.26
CA LEU A 46 -8.37 -14.37 -1.66
C LEU A 46 -7.80 -13.75 -2.94
N THR A 47 -8.59 -13.80 -4.01
CA THR A 47 -8.23 -13.18 -5.30
C THR A 47 -8.97 -11.85 -5.44
N LEU A 48 -8.24 -10.77 -5.69
CA LEU A 48 -8.81 -9.44 -5.94
C LEU A 48 -8.65 -9.12 -7.42
N GLN A 49 -9.76 -8.98 -8.14
CA GLN A 49 -9.72 -8.57 -9.54
C GLN A 49 -9.26 -7.10 -9.69
N ALA A 50 -8.78 -6.75 -10.88
CA ALA A 50 -8.43 -5.37 -11.22
C ALA A 50 -9.61 -4.41 -10.96
N GLY A 51 -9.35 -3.29 -10.28
CA GLY A 51 -10.37 -2.28 -9.95
C GLY A 51 -11.25 -2.59 -8.72
N VAL A 52 -10.98 -3.68 -7.99
CA VAL A 52 -11.62 -3.93 -6.68
C VAL A 52 -11.28 -2.78 -5.73
N VAL A 53 -12.30 -2.31 -4.99
CA VAL A 53 -12.16 -1.33 -3.91
C VAL A 53 -12.54 -2.03 -2.61
N VAL A 54 -11.65 -1.96 -1.64
CA VAL A 54 -11.81 -2.49 -0.29
C VAL A 54 -11.73 -1.33 0.69
N LYS A 55 -12.80 -1.13 1.44
CA LYS A 55 -12.92 -0.07 2.44
C LYS A 55 -12.87 -0.63 3.84
N PHE A 56 -12.25 0.08 4.77
CA PHE A 56 -12.05 -0.38 6.14
C PHE A 56 -12.73 0.55 7.14
N LYS A 57 -13.54 -0.02 8.03
CA LYS A 57 -14.01 0.71 9.20
C LYS A 57 -12.87 0.98 10.18
N SER A 58 -13.08 1.95 11.07
CA SER A 58 -12.13 2.26 12.14
C SER A 58 -11.70 1.03 12.92
N GLN A 59 -10.39 0.94 13.19
CA GLN A 59 -9.75 -0.15 13.96
C GLN A 59 -9.84 -1.56 13.33
N THR A 60 -10.26 -1.68 12.06
CA THR A 60 -10.27 -2.96 11.33
C THR A 60 -8.99 -3.18 10.53
N HIS A 61 -8.72 -4.43 10.18
CA HIS A 61 -7.58 -4.85 9.37
C HIS A 61 -7.87 -6.18 8.65
N LEU A 62 -7.06 -6.46 7.65
CA LEU A 62 -7.03 -7.74 6.95
C LEU A 62 -5.80 -8.54 7.41
N GLU A 63 -6.00 -9.76 7.90
CA GLU A 63 -4.96 -10.67 8.40
C GLU A 63 -4.75 -11.82 7.40
N ILE A 64 -3.59 -11.85 6.73
CA ILE A 64 -3.28 -12.81 5.67
C ILE A 64 -2.46 -13.97 6.23
N LYS A 65 -3.13 -15.05 6.66
CA LYS A 65 -2.48 -16.34 6.99
C LYS A 65 -2.39 -17.28 5.78
N GLY A 66 -3.30 -17.12 4.81
CA GLY A 66 -3.29 -17.78 3.51
C GLY A 66 -2.54 -16.98 2.45
N ASN A 67 -3.15 -16.90 1.26
CA ASN A 67 -2.64 -16.15 0.12
C ASN A 67 -3.57 -14.95 -0.18
N LEU A 68 -2.96 -13.83 -0.53
CA LEU A 68 -3.63 -12.71 -1.16
C LEU A 68 -3.09 -12.58 -2.58
N LEU A 69 -3.97 -12.66 -3.57
CA LEU A 69 -3.63 -12.50 -4.98
C LEU A 69 -4.31 -11.23 -5.51
N SER A 70 -3.56 -10.13 -5.52
CA SER A 70 -3.99 -8.91 -6.22
C SER A 70 -3.72 -9.04 -7.71
N GLN A 71 -4.77 -8.95 -8.52
CA GLN A 71 -4.70 -8.96 -9.98
C GLN A 71 -4.91 -7.54 -10.56
N GLY A 72 -4.50 -6.51 -9.80
CA GLY A 72 -4.47 -5.15 -10.28
C GLY A 72 -3.58 -4.99 -11.52
N THR A 73 -3.78 -3.89 -12.23
CA THR A 73 -2.91 -3.47 -13.34
C THR A 73 -2.52 -2.00 -13.16
N ALA A 74 -1.53 -1.52 -13.90
CA ALA A 74 -1.13 -0.11 -13.86
C ALA A 74 -2.30 0.87 -14.15
N LEU A 75 -3.30 0.45 -14.94
CA LEU A 75 -4.47 1.26 -15.27
C LEU A 75 -5.67 1.04 -14.34
N ASN A 76 -5.78 -0.16 -13.77
CA ASN A 76 -6.90 -0.57 -12.91
C ASN A 76 -6.34 -1.26 -11.66
N ARG A 77 -5.84 -0.44 -10.73
CA ARG A 77 -5.24 -0.90 -9.48
C ARG A 77 -6.33 -1.40 -8.52
N VAL A 78 -5.95 -2.29 -7.59
CA VAL A 78 -6.80 -2.65 -6.44
C VAL A 78 -6.63 -1.56 -5.38
N VAL A 79 -7.73 -1.06 -4.80
CA VAL A 79 -7.68 0.03 -3.81
C VAL A 79 -8.05 -0.49 -2.43
N PHE A 80 -7.21 -0.20 -1.44
CA PHE A 80 -7.46 -0.39 -0.02
C PHE A 80 -7.49 0.98 0.65
N THR A 81 -8.63 1.36 1.24
CA THR A 81 -8.82 2.72 1.75
C THR A 81 -9.77 2.77 2.95
N ALA A 82 -9.89 3.92 3.59
CA ALA A 82 -10.79 4.11 4.71
C ALA A 82 -12.27 4.15 4.26
N LEU A 83 -13.20 3.89 5.20
CA LEU A 83 -14.63 3.95 4.92
C LEU A 83 -15.05 5.32 4.37
N GLU A 84 -14.49 6.38 4.95
CA GLU A 84 -14.81 7.78 4.68
C GLU A 84 -14.24 8.30 3.33
N ASP A 85 -13.55 7.45 2.55
CA ASP A 85 -12.96 7.85 1.27
C ASP A 85 -13.98 7.83 0.12
N ASP A 86 -14.66 8.94 -0.11
CA ASP A 86 -15.64 9.07 -1.20
C ASP A 86 -15.04 8.97 -2.61
N LEU A 87 -13.73 9.23 -2.76
CA LEU A 87 -13.07 9.23 -4.07
C LEU A 87 -13.02 7.83 -4.69
N HIS A 88 -12.94 6.80 -3.86
CA HIS A 88 -12.85 5.41 -4.30
C HIS A 88 -14.06 4.62 -3.83
N GLY A 89 -14.95 4.26 -4.76
CA GLY A 89 -16.13 3.44 -4.45
C GLY A 89 -17.34 4.20 -3.89
N GLY A 90 -17.27 5.53 -3.78
CA GLY A 90 -18.39 6.39 -3.37
C GLY A 90 -18.61 6.47 -1.85
N ASP A 91 -19.64 7.21 -1.43
CA ASP A 91 -20.02 7.47 -0.04
C ASP A 91 -20.67 6.24 0.63
N THR A 92 -19.83 5.28 1.02
CA THR A 92 -20.25 4.00 1.65
C THR A 92 -20.65 4.13 3.12
N ASN A 93 -20.35 5.27 3.74
CA ASN A 93 -20.79 5.63 5.10
C ASN A 93 -22.11 6.41 5.09
N GLY A 94 -22.55 6.90 3.93
CA GLY A 94 -23.83 7.59 3.75
C GLY A 94 -23.89 8.95 4.44
N ASP A 95 -22.76 9.62 4.63
CA ASP A 95 -22.68 10.92 5.31
C ASP A 95 -22.46 12.11 4.38
N GLY A 96 -22.47 11.88 3.07
CA GLY A 96 -22.09 12.85 2.06
C GLY A 96 -20.63 13.23 2.25
N SER A 97 -20.33 14.53 2.26
CA SER A 97 -18.96 15.02 2.48
C SER A 97 -18.70 15.41 3.94
N ALA A 98 -19.41 14.80 4.91
CA ALA A 98 -19.35 15.24 6.31
C ALA A 98 -18.06 14.78 6.99
N THR A 99 -17.52 13.63 6.56
CA THR A 99 -16.22 13.12 7.00
C THR A 99 -15.25 13.01 5.83
N THR A 100 -13.95 12.99 6.15
CA THR A 100 -12.87 12.78 5.18
C THR A 100 -11.86 11.83 5.80
N PRO A 101 -11.24 10.93 5.01
CA PRO A 101 -10.32 9.95 5.55
C PRO A 101 -9.02 10.62 6.02
N SER A 102 -8.34 10.01 6.99
CA SER A 102 -7.08 10.52 7.53
C SER A 102 -6.09 9.40 7.83
N PRO A 103 -4.77 9.66 7.82
CA PRO A 103 -3.77 8.65 8.17
C PRO A 103 -4.06 8.00 9.54
N GLY A 104 -4.30 6.69 9.54
CA GLY A 104 -4.69 5.95 10.75
C GLY A 104 -6.19 5.68 10.88
N SER A 105 -7.00 5.98 9.86
CA SER A 105 -8.42 5.62 9.82
C SER A 105 -8.65 4.12 9.96
N TRP A 106 -7.69 3.25 9.61
CA TRP A 106 -7.76 1.79 9.78
C TRP A 106 -6.39 1.16 10.04
N ASN A 107 -6.34 -0.11 10.45
CA ASN A 107 -5.14 -0.72 11.04
C ASN A 107 -4.18 -1.42 10.05
N GLY A 108 -4.47 -1.41 8.75
CA GLY A 108 -3.57 -1.94 7.71
C GLY A 108 -3.84 -3.36 7.22
N ILE A 109 -2.99 -3.83 6.31
CA ILE A 109 -2.95 -5.21 5.82
C ILE A 109 -1.81 -5.94 6.52
N HIS A 110 -2.11 -7.03 7.21
CA HIS A 110 -1.14 -7.76 8.03
C HIS A 110 -0.74 -9.06 7.32
N LEU A 111 0.51 -9.15 6.89
CA LEU A 111 1.06 -10.32 6.22
C LEU A 111 1.68 -11.26 7.27
N LEU A 112 1.10 -12.46 7.41
CA LEU A 112 1.58 -13.53 8.29
C LEU A 112 2.02 -14.77 7.48
N ASN A 113 2.12 -14.63 6.16
CA ASN A 113 2.55 -15.69 5.24
C ASN A 113 3.30 -15.08 4.05
N SER A 114 4.45 -15.66 3.69
CA SER A 114 5.30 -15.24 2.57
C SER A 114 4.67 -15.42 1.20
N ALA A 115 3.63 -16.25 1.06
CA ALA A 115 2.91 -16.44 -0.19
C ALA A 115 1.96 -15.27 -0.52
N ALA A 116 1.81 -14.30 0.37
CA ALA A 116 1.11 -13.06 0.08
C ALA A 116 2.02 -12.13 -0.74
N ALA A 117 1.70 -11.94 -2.02
CA ALA A 117 2.31 -10.92 -2.87
C ALA A 117 1.33 -9.77 -3.01
N LEU A 118 1.80 -8.54 -2.78
CA LEU A 118 0.99 -7.34 -3.00
C LEU A 118 1.56 -6.61 -4.20
N GLN A 119 0.77 -6.56 -5.28
CA GLN A 119 1.15 -5.88 -6.50
C GLN A 119 -0.01 -5.08 -7.07
N TYR A 120 0.33 -4.02 -7.81
CA TYR A 120 -0.64 -3.14 -8.51
C TYR A 120 -1.80 -2.69 -7.62
N SER A 121 -1.49 -2.35 -6.37
CA SER A 121 -2.45 -1.87 -5.39
C SER A 121 -2.21 -0.41 -5.03
N ILE A 122 -3.23 0.25 -4.50
CA ILE A 122 -3.15 1.57 -3.84
C ILE A 122 -3.59 1.34 -2.39
N VAL A 123 -2.77 1.76 -1.44
CA VAL A 123 -3.04 1.64 0.00
C VAL A 123 -3.05 3.02 0.62
N LEU A 124 -4.21 3.41 1.16
CA LEU A 124 -4.49 4.76 1.63
C LEU A 124 -4.94 4.78 3.09
N TYR A 125 -4.55 5.82 3.83
CA TYR A 125 -5.14 6.20 5.13
C TYR A 125 -5.01 5.16 6.27
N ALA A 126 -4.12 4.19 6.13
CA ALA A 126 -3.86 3.20 7.18
C ALA A 126 -2.94 3.74 8.28
N THR A 127 -2.94 3.11 9.45
CA THR A 127 -1.88 3.24 10.46
C THR A 127 -0.57 2.75 9.86
N ASN A 128 -0.50 1.48 9.46
CA ASN A 128 0.57 0.98 8.61
C ASN A 128 -0.10 0.40 7.37
N GLY A 129 0.21 0.87 6.16
CA GLY A 129 -0.41 0.35 4.94
C GLY A 129 -0.28 -1.18 4.85
N VAL A 130 0.94 -1.66 5.02
CA VAL A 130 1.25 -3.09 5.19
C VAL A 130 2.09 -3.31 6.44
N ASN A 131 1.71 -4.29 7.28
CA ASN A 131 2.52 -4.84 8.34
C ASN A 131 3.08 -6.19 7.89
N VAL A 132 4.41 -6.30 7.81
CA VAL A 132 5.11 -7.55 7.46
C VAL A 132 5.56 -8.23 8.76
N GLY A 133 4.94 -9.38 9.07
CA GLY A 133 5.25 -10.17 10.28
C GLY A 133 6.63 -10.83 10.23
N ASP A 134 7.05 -11.43 11.35
CA ASP A 134 8.38 -12.06 11.47
C ASP A 134 8.58 -13.22 10.48
N GLY A 135 9.81 -13.32 9.94
CA GLY A 135 10.21 -14.41 9.04
C GLY A 135 9.57 -14.38 7.65
N ILE A 136 8.83 -13.32 7.32
CA ILE A 136 8.13 -13.19 6.04
C ILE A 136 9.09 -12.66 4.96
N SER A 137 9.05 -13.28 3.78
CA SER A 137 9.80 -12.87 2.59
C SER A 137 8.84 -12.78 1.40
N SER A 138 8.01 -11.75 1.44
CA SER A 138 7.03 -11.42 0.39
C SER A 138 7.64 -10.47 -0.64
N ASP A 139 7.12 -10.50 -1.86
CA ASP A 139 7.32 -9.45 -2.87
C ASP A 139 6.21 -8.39 -2.74
N ILE A 140 6.63 -7.14 -2.50
CA ILE A 140 5.76 -5.97 -2.45
C ILE A 140 6.25 -5.00 -3.52
N SER A 141 5.56 -4.99 -4.67
CA SER A 141 6.02 -4.20 -5.81
C SER A 141 4.91 -3.59 -6.65
N HIS A 142 5.21 -2.51 -7.36
CA HIS A 142 4.23 -1.81 -8.21
C HIS A 142 3.01 -1.31 -7.44
N ASN A 143 3.16 -0.94 -6.16
CA ASN A 143 2.07 -0.38 -5.35
C ASN A 143 2.24 1.13 -5.14
N VAL A 144 1.15 1.78 -4.75
CA VAL A 144 1.14 3.17 -4.28
C VAL A 144 0.76 3.17 -2.80
N PHE A 145 1.63 3.66 -1.94
CA PHE A 145 1.38 3.88 -0.52
C PHE A 145 1.29 5.37 -0.27
N ARG A 146 0.08 5.87 0.00
CA ARG A 146 -0.14 7.31 0.16
C ARG A 146 -1.02 7.63 1.36
N HIS A 147 -0.72 8.71 2.07
CA HIS A 147 -1.52 9.16 3.22
C HIS A 147 -1.67 8.12 4.35
N ASN A 148 -0.76 7.15 4.47
CA ASN A 148 -0.71 6.28 5.65
C ASN A 148 0.13 6.94 6.75
N GLN A 149 0.06 6.46 8.00
CA GLN A 149 1.07 6.90 8.98
C GLN A 149 2.42 6.31 8.62
N ALA A 150 2.51 4.98 8.50
CA ALA A 150 3.59 4.32 7.79
C ALA A 150 3.09 3.65 6.51
N GLY A 151 3.84 3.74 5.40
CA GLY A 151 3.52 2.98 4.19
C GLY A 151 3.64 1.47 4.45
N ILE A 152 4.83 1.03 4.87
CA ILE A 152 5.13 -0.36 5.24
C ILE A 152 5.84 -0.39 6.59
N ASN A 153 5.39 -1.23 7.51
CA ASN A 153 6.08 -1.56 8.75
C ASN A 153 6.61 -3.00 8.67
N VAL A 154 7.92 -3.16 8.88
CA VAL A 154 8.62 -4.45 8.76
C VAL A 154 9.16 -4.87 10.12
N ALA A 155 8.74 -6.05 10.58
CA ALA A 155 9.26 -6.69 11.80
C ALA A 155 10.62 -7.38 11.54
N ASN A 156 10.87 -8.56 12.11
CA ASN A 156 12.07 -9.35 11.82
C ASN A 156 11.90 -10.13 10.50
N ALA A 157 11.81 -9.40 9.40
CA ALA A 157 11.48 -9.91 8.08
C ALA A 157 12.36 -9.30 6.99
N LEU A 158 12.38 -9.95 5.82
CA LEU A 158 13.14 -9.54 4.64
C LEU A 158 12.27 -9.67 3.38
N PRO A 159 11.21 -8.86 3.26
CA PRO A 159 10.49 -8.72 2.01
C PRO A 159 11.38 -8.03 0.95
N ALA A 160 11.11 -8.30 -0.32
CA ALA A 160 11.61 -7.50 -1.42
C ALA A 160 10.62 -6.35 -1.67
N ILE A 161 11.06 -5.10 -1.50
CA ILE A 161 10.21 -3.92 -1.67
C ILE A 161 10.77 -3.09 -2.82
N HIS A 162 10.13 -3.10 -3.97
CA HIS A 162 10.66 -2.40 -5.15
C HIS A 162 9.58 -1.89 -6.08
N HIS A 163 9.87 -0.87 -6.90
CA HIS A 163 8.93 -0.30 -7.87
C HIS A 163 7.62 0.18 -7.24
N ASN A 164 7.66 0.62 -5.98
CA ASN A 164 6.52 1.25 -5.32
C ASN A 164 6.67 2.77 -5.31
N ASP A 165 5.54 3.44 -5.16
CA ASP A 165 5.46 4.88 -4.92
C ASP A 165 5.02 5.14 -3.48
N PHE A 166 5.87 5.82 -2.71
CA PHE A 166 5.55 6.32 -1.38
C PHE A 166 5.34 7.82 -1.46
N GLU A 167 4.20 8.32 -0.99
CA GLU A 167 3.94 9.75 -1.00
C GLU A 167 3.05 10.20 0.16
N ALA A 168 3.42 11.28 0.83
CA ALA A 168 2.61 11.88 1.89
C ALA A 168 2.22 10.89 3.00
N ASN A 169 3.07 9.90 3.29
CA ASN A 169 2.98 9.10 4.50
C ASN A 169 3.55 9.91 5.67
N THR A 170 2.82 10.00 6.79
CA THR A 170 3.08 11.05 7.79
C THR A 170 4.19 10.74 8.79
N SER A 171 4.55 9.47 8.95
CA SER A 171 5.60 9.02 9.89
C SER A 171 6.81 8.46 9.15
N TYR A 172 6.60 7.45 8.30
CA TYR A 172 7.64 6.81 7.48
C TYR A 172 7.05 6.22 6.20
N ALA A 173 7.76 6.28 5.08
CA ALA A 173 7.47 5.42 3.93
C ALA A 173 7.65 3.95 4.33
N ILE A 174 8.82 3.63 4.91
CA ILE A 174 9.14 2.29 5.44
C ILE A 174 9.71 2.44 6.84
N LEU A 175 9.10 1.74 7.79
CA LEU A 175 9.55 1.62 9.18
C LEU A 175 10.10 0.21 9.43
N LYS A 176 11.34 0.15 9.91
CA LYS A 176 12.02 -1.04 10.42
C LYS A 176 12.97 -0.62 11.53
N MET A 177 12.85 -1.22 12.71
CA MET A 177 13.59 -0.78 13.91
C MET A 177 14.70 -1.74 14.36
N SER A 178 14.91 -2.85 13.66
CA SER A 178 15.92 -3.85 14.00
C SER A 178 16.70 -4.29 12.74
N PRO A 179 17.93 -4.78 12.88
CA PRO A 179 18.68 -5.39 11.76
C PRO A 179 18.10 -6.75 11.33
N PRO A 180 18.51 -7.31 10.16
CA PRO A 180 19.37 -6.69 9.15
C PRO A 180 18.62 -5.66 8.30
N LEU A 181 19.29 -4.99 7.37
CA LEU A 181 18.66 -4.08 6.42
C LEU A 181 17.58 -4.81 5.60
N VAL A 182 16.44 -4.16 5.37
CA VAL A 182 15.46 -4.59 4.34
C VAL A 182 15.79 -3.90 3.02
N SER A 183 15.79 -4.67 1.93
CA SER A 183 15.97 -4.11 0.58
C SER A 183 14.72 -3.34 0.17
N ALA A 184 14.90 -2.07 -0.13
CA ALA A 184 13.88 -1.12 -0.56
C ALA A 184 14.36 -0.29 -1.77
N GLU A 185 15.09 -0.92 -2.67
CA GLU A 185 15.63 -0.30 -3.88
C GLU A 185 14.54 -0.09 -4.95
N ASP A 186 14.83 0.76 -5.94
CA ASP A 186 13.95 1.03 -7.08
C ASP A 186 12.55 1.51 -6.70
N ASN A 187 12.40 2.20 -5.57
CA ASN A 187 11.15 2.87 -5.17
C ASN A 187 11.22 4.38 -5.44
N TYR A 188 10.07 5.01 -5.69
CA TYR A 188 9.92 6.46 -5.65
C TYR A 188 9.42 6.88 -4.28
N TRP A 189 10.02 7.92 -3.71
CA TRP A 189 9.78 8.34 -2.33
C TRP A 189 8.98 9.63 -2.22
N GLY A 190 8.30 10.04 -3.30
CA GLY A 190 7.53 11.29 -3.31
C GLY A 190 8.34 12.51 -3.77
N ALA A 191 9.67 12.39 -3.83
CA ALA A 191 10.57 13.41 -4.37
C ALA A 191 11.73 12.80 -5.17
N PRO A 192 12.25 13.50 -6.20
CA PRO A 192 13.42 13.06 -6.97
C PRO A 192 14.72 13.04 -6.15
N THR A 193 14.74 13.61 -4.96
CA THR A 193 15.88 13.59 -4.02
C THR A 193 15.89 12.35 -3.11
N GLY A 194 14.94 11.43 -3.30
CA GLY A 194 14.81 10.22 -2.49
C GLY A 194 14.18 10.48 -1.11
N PRO A 195 14.17 9.46 -0.23
CA PRO A 195 13.52 9.57 1.07
C PRO A 195 14.39 10.39 2.02
N TYR A 196 13.78 11.12 2.95
CA TYR A 196 14.53 11.70 4.05
C TYR A 196 15.11 10.60 4.95
N HIS A 197 16.41 10.67 5.25
CA HIS A 197 17.01 9.90 6.34
C HIS A 197 18.13 10.71 7.00
N PRO A 198 18.14 10.88 8.33
CA PRO A 198 19.01 11.86 9.01
C PRO A 198 20.52 11.66 8.77
N LEU A 199 20.98 10.43 8.53
CA LEU A 199 22.40 10.11 8.29
C LEU A 199 22.73 9.87 6.81
N SER A 200 22.05 8.94 6.16
CA SER A 200 22.33 8.53 4.78
C SER A 200 21.70 9.40 3.68
N ASN A 201 20.67 10.21 3.97
CA ASN A 201 20.09 11.16 3.00
C ASN A 201 19.42 12.37 3.68
N PRO A 202 20.18 13.24 4.37
CA PRO A 202 19.63 14.33 5.19
C PRO A 202 18.95 15.45 4.39
N HIS A 203 19.12 15.45 3.07
CA HIS A 203 18.50 16.41 2.14
C HIS A 203 17.42 15.78 1.26
N GLY A 204 17.06 14.51 1.51
CA GLY A 204 15.91 13.89 0.86
C GLY A 204 14.63 14.63 1.24
N GLU A 205 13.84 15.02 0.24
CA GLU A 205 12.56 15.71 0.44
C GLU A 205 11.37 14.74 0.39
N GLY A 206 11.64 13.48 0.07
CA GLY A 206 10.63 12.43 0.04
C GLY A 206 10.27 11.91 1.43
N ASP A 207 9.24 11.05 1.46
CA ASP A 207 8.75 10.40 2.66
C ASP A 207 9.91 9.70 3.42
N PRO A 208 10.01 9.90 4.74
CA PRO A 208 11.18 9.46 5.50
C PRO A 208 11.26 7.93 5.63
N VAL A 209 12.48 7.42 5.78
CA VAL A 209 12.75 6.00 6.10
C VAL A 209 13.52 5.87 7.41
N SER A 210 13.34 4.75 8.10
CA SER A 210 14.08 4.42 9.33
C SER A 210 15.46 3.80 9.04
N ASP A 211 16.31 3.70 10.07
CA ASP A 211 17.71 3.24 10.02
C ASP A 211 17.97 1.91 9.31
N TYR A 212 17.01 0.99 9.28
CA TYR A 212 17.21 -0.37 8.76
C TYR A 212 16.59 -0.59 7.36
N VAL A 213 16.53 0.46 6.55
CA VAL A 213 15.99 0.44 5.19
C VAL A 213 17.09 0.78 4.18
N ASP A 214 17.35 -0.15 3.25
CA ASP A 214 18.27 0.07 2.14
C ASP A 214 17.51 0.62 0.93
N PHE A 215 17.57 1.94 0.73
CA PHE A 215 16.74 2.66 -0.25
C PHE A 215 17.50 3.09 -1.51
N GLN A 216 18.77 2.69 -1.67
CA GLN A 216 19.60 3.09 -2.81
C GLN A 216 19.89 1.90 -3.73
N PRO A 217 19.64 2.02 -5.05
CA PRO A 217 19.16 3.19 -5.77
C PRO A 217 17.66 3.46 -5.54
N TYR A 218 17.24 4.71 -5.75
CA TYR A 218 15.83 5.11 -5.76
C TYR A 218 15.43 5.72 -7.11
N LEU A 219 14.14 5.70 -7.43
CA LEU A 219 13.57 6.29 -8.63
C LEU A 219 13.46 7.82 -8.48
N LEU A 220 13.64 8.55 -9.59
CA LEU A 220 13.51 10.01 -9.63
C LEU A 220 12.08 10.48 -9.94
N MET A 221 11.18 9.54 -10.25
CA MET A 221 9.77 9.78 -10.52
C MET A 221 8.98 8.53 -10.18
N THR A 222 7.66 8.68 -10.11
CA THR A 222 6.71 7.57 -9.95
C THR A 222 7.08 6.34 -10.79
N ALA A 223 7.02 5.18 -10.16
CA ALA A 223 7.18 3.86 -10.75
C ALA A 223 6.13 3.57 -11.85
N ASP A 224 5.02 4.31 -11.89
CA ASP A 224 3.97 4.17 -12.90
C ASP A 224 4.26 4.86 -14.23
N LYS A 225 5.35 5.63 -14.35
CA LYS A 225 5.72 6.22 -15.65
C LYS A 225 6.43 5.19 -16.55
N PRO A 226 6.07 5.10 -17.84
CA PRO A 226 6.73 4.18 -18.77
C PRO A 226 8.23 4.48 -18.91
N VAL A 227 9.02 3.40 -18.90
CA VAL A 227 10.49 3.24 -18.80
C VAL A 227 11.36 4.23 -19.61
N ARG A 228 10.84 4.96 -20.60
CA ARG A 228 11.64 5.89 -21.43
C ARG A 228 12.19 7.14 -20.70
N SER A 229 11.98 7.27 -19.39
CA SER A 229 12.45 8.44 -18.64
C SER A 229 13.17 8.15 -17.32
N GLN A 230 13.28 6.88 -16.89
CA GLN A 230 14.00 6.53 -15.66
C GLN A 230 15.52 6.65 -15.87
N VAL A 231 16.05 7.85 -15.63
CA VAL A 231 17.50 8.12 -15.62
C VAL A 231 17.99 7.82 -14.21
N TYR A 232 18.72 6.72 -14.02
CA TYR A 232 19.48 6.47 -12.80
C TYR A 232 20.75 7.33 -12.81
N LEU A 233 21.09 8.01 -11.70
CA LEU A 233 22.39 8.67 -11.57
C LEU A 233 23.47 7.62 -11.24
N PRO A 234 24.64 7.64 -11.92
CA PRO A 234 25.77 6.81 -11.50
C PRO A 234 26.36 7.33 -10.19
N GLN A 235 26.73 6.38 -9.32
CA GLN A 235 27.32 6.55 -8.00
C GLN A 235 28.36 7.68 -7.95
N LEU A 236 28.14 8.70 -7.10
CA LEU A 236 29.21 9.59 -6.69
C LEU A 236 30.10 8.81 -5.70
N GLN A 237 31.19 8.22 -6.18
CA GLN A 237 32.23 7.70 -5.30
C GLN A 237 32.79 8.87 -4.49
N VAL A 238 32.40 8.95 -3.21
CA VAL A 238 33.11 9.78 -2.24
C VAL A 238 34.46 9.10 -2.01
N ALA A 239 35.49 9.59 -2.69
CA ALA A 239 36.86 9.30 -2.31
C ALA A 239 37.08 9.92 -0.92
N LEU A 240 37.24 9.07 0.09
CA LEU A 240 37.73 9.49 1.40
C LEU A 240 39.24 9.83 1.27
N PRO A 241 39.73 10.84 2.00
CA PRO A 241 41.13 11.28 1.96
C PRO A 241 42.12 10.24 2.53
#